data_AF-A0A1E1KVC6-F1
#
_entry.id   AF-A0A1E1KVC6-F1
#
_cell.length_a   1.000
_cell.length_b   1.000
_cell.length_c   1.000
_cell.angle_alpha   90.00
_cell.angle_beta   90.00
_cell.angle_gamma   90.00
#
_symmetry.space_group_name_H-M   'P 1'
#
loop_
_entity.id
_entity.type
_entity.pdbx_description
1 polymer ?
#
loop_
_entity_poly.entity_id
_entity_poly.type
_entity_poly.pdbx_seq_one_letter_code
_entity_poly.pdbx_strand_id
1 'polypeptide(L)'
;MINSPLVCGSDLVPTFTPTPPAHFGYGRELAMLAKLYQDTMKFSGQGDSLTSKLLIFYDTCDRADVPPEAFTKAFPTMLKGPALEYYYHGLNSITGAPKELIIHNIVTKMLLQFENDELHRAALTNWNFRTLQSIQSKESDKTIFQYFELLVTQIRELRHKILESMRNKDIVFNKLIQACQGSPSCSIALALSPPSLENAVVSIRSCIVNYEFAHPTQTFYVDRTFRNSSNRGPRYGGSSGGRPTERQQISGQKPRIQG
;
A
#
# COMPACT_ATOMS: atom_id res chain seq x y z
N MET A 1 -22.86 106.17 -3.49
CA MET A 1 -22.48 105.00 -4.32
C MET A 1 -22.32 103.82 -3.38
N ILE A 2 -22.95 102.69 -3.71
CA ILE A 2 -22.96 101.48 -2.88
C ILE A 2 -21.77 100.62 -3.32
N ASN A 3 -20.97 100.10 -2.38
CA ASN A 3 -20.08 98.97 -2.63
C ASN A 3 -19.81 98.22 -1.32
N SER A 4 -20.41 97.04 -1.21
CA SER A 4 -20.19 96.08 -0.13
C SER A 4 -18.86 95.33 -0.36
N PRO A 5 -18.10 94.97 0.69
CA PRO A 5 -17.07 93.95 0.59
C PRO A 5 -17.69 92.57 0.31
N LEU A 6 -17.09 91.82 -0.60
CA LEU A 6 -17.50 90.45 -0.93
C LEU A 6 -17.24 89.51 0.24
N VAL A 7 -18.24 88.72 0.62
CA VAL A 7 -18.07 87.57 1.51
C VAL A 7 -17.34 86.48 0.73
N CYS A 8 -16.08 86.20 1.08
CA CYS A 8 -15.36 85.06 0.55
C CYS A 8 -15.82 83.79 1.28
N GLY A 9 -16.43 82.85 0.56
CA GLY A 9 -16.95 81.61 1.13
C GLY A 9 -15.83 80.72 1.66
N SER A 10 -16.03 80.18 2.86
CA SER A 10 -15.16 79.16 3.44
C SER A 10 -15.49 77.79 2.84
N ASP A 11 -14.83 77.43 1.74
CA ASP A 11 -14.93 76.09 1.17
C ASP A 11 -14.27 75.07 2.11
N LEU A 12 -15.11 74.30 2.81
CA LEU A 12 -14.70 73.16 3.62
C LEU A 12 -14.21 72.04 2.69
N VAL A 13 -12.89 71.98 2.46
CA VAL A 13 -12.26 70.84 1.78
C VAL A 13 -12.49 69.58 2.62
N PRO A 14 -13.23 68.57 2.12
CA PRO A 14 -13.42 67.33 2.87
C PRO A 14 -12.08 66.60 2.95
N THR A 15 -11.50 66.56 4.14
CA THR A 15 -10.28 65.80 4.40
C THR A 15 -10.63 64.32 4.31
N PHE A 16 -10.29 63.69 3.19
CA PHE A 16 -10.31 62.23 3.04
C PHE A 16 -9.23 61.64 3.95
N THR A 17 -9.59 61.40 5.22
CA THR A 17 -8.87 60.44 6.04
C THR A 17 -9.09 59.06 5.43
N PRO A 18 -8.03 58.34 5.00
CA PRO A 18 -8.21 56.95 4.61
C PRO A 18 -8.67 56.18 5.84
N THR A 19 -9.91 55.68 5.80
CA THR A 19 -10.38 54.70 6.78
C THR A 19 -9.37 53.56 6.80
N PRO A 20 -8.89 53.12 7.98
CA PRO A 20 -8.03 51.94 8.04
C PRO A 20 -8.79 50.79 7.37
N PRO A 21 -8.13 49.99 6.50
CA PRO A 21 -8.81 48.94 5.77
C PRO A 21 -9.50 48.03 6.78
N ALA A 22 -10.82 47.88 6.63
CA ALA A 22 -11.58 47.02 7.50
C ALA A 22 -10.97 45.62 7.43
N HIS A 23 -10.40 45.14 8.54
CA HIS A 23 -9.95 43.77 8.66
C HIS A 23 -11.19 42.87 8.64
N PHE A 24 -11.66 42.55 7.43
CA PHE A 24 -12.68 41.52 7.21
C PHE A 24 -12.13 40.21 7.76
N GLY A 25 -12.64 39.83 8.93
CA GLY A 25 -12.34 38.54 9.53
C GLY A 25 -13.10 37.46 8.76
N TYR A 26 -12.39 36.58 8.07
CA TYR A 26 -12.93 35.44 7.31
C TYR A 26 -13.55 34.34 8.19
N GLY A 27 -14.13 34.70 9.35
CA GLY A 27 -14.55 33.76 10.37
C GLY A 27 -15.73 32.88 9.95
N ARG A 28 -16.61 33.40 9.07
CA ARG A 28 -17.76 32.65 8.54
C ARG A 28 -17.30 31.61 7.52
N GLU A 29 -16.41 32.02 6.62
CA GLU A 29 -15.86 31.23 5.52
C GLU A 29 -14.98 30.11 6.09
N LEU A 30 -14.13 30.44 7.08
CA LEU A 30 -13.33 29.47 7.82
C LEU A 30 -14.18 28.48 8.64
N ALA A 31 -15.29 28.93 9.24
CA ALA A 31 -16.22 28.03 9.93
C ALA A 31 -16.97 27.10 8.95
N MET A 32 -17.30 27.59 7.75
CA MET A 32 -17.89 26.76 6.69
C MET A 32 -16.89 25.72 6.18
N LEU A 33 -15.65 26.13 5.88
CA LEU A 33 -14.56 25.25 5.50
C LEU A 33 -14.36 24.12 6.54
N ALA A 34 -14.27 24.48 7.83
CA ALA A 34 -14.11 23.51 8.92
C ALA A 34 -15.29 22.52 9.02
N LYS A 35 -16.50 22.93 8.64
CA LYS A 35 -17.69 22.06 8.59
C LYS A 35 -17.71 21.15 7.36
N LEU A 36 -17.17 21.60 6.22
CA LEU A 36 -17.07 20.79 5.00
C LEU A 36 -15.93 19.74 5.09
N TYR A 37 -14.88 20.02 5.86
CA TYR A 37 -13.67 19.19 5.91
C TYR A 37 -13.86 17.88 6.70
N GLN A 38 -13.86 16.75 6.00
CA GLN A 38 -13.92 15.41 6.60
C GLN A 38 -12.52 14.93 7.02
N ASP A 39 -12.42 14.05 8.02
CA ASP A 39 -11.11 13.54 8.47
C ASP A 39 -10.36 12.75 7.38
N THR A 40 -11.09 12.07 6.49
CA THR A 40 -10.56 11.38 5.31
C THR A 40 -9.88 12.34 4.31
N MET A 41 -10.30 13.61 4.29
CA MET A 41 -9.74 14.65 3.42
C MET A 41 -8.45 15.25 3.97
N LYS A 42 -8.16 15.09 5.28
CA LYS A 42 -6.99 15.70 5.93
C LYS A 42 -5.68 15.00 5.59
N PHE A 43 -4.60 15.77 5.53
CA PHE A 43 -3.21 15.34 5.36
C PHE A 43 -2.56 15.09 6.73
N SER A 44 -1.88 13.96 6.84
CA SER A 44 -1.20 13.50 8.07
C SER A 44 0.32 13.47 7.94
N GLY A 45 0.84 13.45 6.71
CA GLY A 45 2.26 13.19 6.43
C GLY A 45 2.62 11.71 6.52
N GLN A 46 1.63 10.81 6.49
CA GLN A 46 1.81 9.38 6.74
C GLN A 46 0.97 8.53 5.77
N GLY A 47 1.52 8.26 4.59
CA GLY A 47 0.87 7.42 3.57
C GLY A 47 -0.19 8.15 2.74
N ASP A 48 -0.41 9.44 3.00
CA ASP A 48 -1.06 10.38 2.11
C ASP A 48 -0.06 11.26 1.37
N SER A 49 -0.46 11.81 0.22
CA SER A 49 0.36 12.74 -0.55
C SER A 49 -0.14 14.16 -0.38
N LEU A 50 0.78 15.07 -0.06
CA LEU A 50 0.48 16.49 0.16
C LEU A 50 -0.08 17.12 -1.12
N THR A 51 0.51 16.82 -2.27
CA THR A 51 0.05 17.31 -3.58
C THR A 51 -1.42 16.94 -3.84
N SER A 52 -1.82 15.69 -3.60
CA SER A 52 -3.23 15.28 -3.75
C SER A 52 -4.17 15.95 -2.74
N LYS A 53 -3.68 16.20 -1.52
CA LYS A 53 -4.45 16.83 -0.44
C LYS A 53 -4.61 18.34 -0.63
N LEU A 54 -3.65 19.00 -1.30
CA LEU A 54 -3.75 20.41 -1.68
C LEU A 54 -4.86 20.65 -2.72
N LEU A 55 -5.06 19.73 -3.67
CA LEU A 55 -6.19 19.81 -4.61
C LEU A 55 -7.53 19.81 -3.86
N ILE A 56 -7.69 18.91 -2.88
CA ILE A 56 -8.88 18.85 -2.03
C ILE A 56 -9.03 20.12 -1.19
N PHE A 57 -7.93 20.66 -0.66
CA PHE A 57 -7.94 21.91 0.10
C PHE A 57 -8.43 23.09 -0.73
N TYR A 58 -7.91 23.29 -1.95
CA TYR A 58 -8.34 24.38 -2.82
C TYR A 58 -9.80 24.22 -3.29
N ASP A 59 -10.24 23.01 -3.66
CA ASP A 59 -11.67 22.72 -3.96
C ASP A 59 -12.58 23.04 -2.76
N THR A 60 -12.18 22.65 -1.55
CA THR A 60 -13.01 22.87 -0.36
C THR A 60 -12.99 24.34 0.09
N CYS A 61 -11.92 25.09 -0.18
CA CYS A 61 -11.85 26.54 0.03
C CYS A 61 -12.77 27.29 -0.94
N ASP A 62 -12.75 26.95 -2.23
CA ASP A 62 -13.65 27.52 -3.25
C ASP A 62 -15.12 27.29 -2.86
N ARG A 63 -15.47 26.05 -2.50
CA ARG A 63 -16.81 25.67 -2.02
C ARG A 63 -17.23 26.26 -0.67
N ALA A 64 -16.32 26.94 0.03
CA ALA A 64 -16.56 27.62 1.30
C ALA A 64 -16.46 29.16 1.18
N ASP A 65 -16.36 29.68 -0.06
CA ASP A 65 -16.13 31.10 -0.38
C ASP A 65 -14.88 31.69 0.31
N VAL A 66 -13.86 30.86 0.59
CA VAL A 66 -12.63 31.28 1.27
C VAL A 66 -11.70 31.97 0.26
N PRO A 67 -11.39 33.27 0.41
CA PRO A 67 -10.57 33.99 -0.56
C PRO A 67 -9.07 33.68 -0.39
N PRO A 68 -8.21 33.90 -1.40
CA PRO A 68 -6.80 33.54 -1.36
C PRO A 68 -6.00 34.14 -0.19
N GLU A 69 -6.34 35.35 0.23
CA GLU A 69 -5.74 36.06 1.37
C GLU A 69 -6.03 35.35 2.71
N ALA A 70 -7.06 34.51 2.76
CA ALA A 70 -7.42 33.69 3.90
C ALA A 70 -6.72 32.32 3.93
N PHE A 71 -6.07 31.88 2.84
CA PHE A 71 -5.53 30.52 2.72
C PHE A 71 -4.53 30.15 3.83
N THR A 72 -3.66 31.08 4.24
CA THR A 72 -2.76 30.88 5.39
C THR A 72 -3.51 30.59 6.69
N LYS A 73 -4.67 31.22 6.92
CA LYS A 73 -5.53 30.98 8.10
C LYS A 73 -6.36 29.71 7.96
N ALA A 74 -6.71 29.33 6.73
CA ALA A 74 -7.47 28.14 6.39
C ALA A 74 -6.65 26.84 6.47
N PHE A 75 -5.35 26.91 6.16
CA PHE A 75 -4.46 25.76 5.98
C PHE A 75 -4.43 24.74 7.15
N PRO A 76 -4.49 25.13 8.44
CA PRO A 76 -4.52 24.15 9.54
C PRO A 76 -5.70 23.16 9.45
N THR A 77 -6.81 23.57 8.81
CA THR A 77 -8.02 22.75 8.65
C THR A 77 -7.75 21.48 7.84
N MET A 78 -6.85 21.53 6.86
CA MET A 78 -6.49 20.37 6.03
C MET A 78 -5.49 19.42 6.70
N LEU A 79 -5.00 19.71 7.91
CA LEU A 79 -3.93 18.94 8.56
C LEU A 79 -4.45 18.10 9.75
N LYS A 80 -3.76 16.99 10.03
CA LYS A 80 -3.91 16.20 11.27
C LYS A 80 -2.59 15.54 11.66
N GLY A 81 -2.52 15.01 12.88
CA GLY A 81 -1.38 14.21 13.34
C GLY A 81 -0.02 14.93 13.17
N PRO A 82 1.05 14.23 12.73
CA PRO A 82 2.39 14.80 12.58
C PRO A 82 2.46 16.05 11.70
N ALA A 83 1.66 16.13 10.63
CA ALA A 83 1.62 17.32 9.77
C ALA A 83 1.06 18.56 10.50
N LEU A 84 0.02 18.40 11.32
CA LEU A 84 -0.54 19.49 12.14
C LEU A 84 0.42 19.88 13.28
N GLU A 85 1.10 18.90 13.88
CA GLU A 85 2.12 19.14 14.90
C GLU A 85 3.31 19.92 14.33
N TYR A 86 3.81 19.55 13.16
CA TYR A 86 4.86 20.30 12.45
C TYR A 86 4.40 21.70 12.02
N TYR A 87 3.13 21.89 11.67
CA TYR A 87 2.60 23.23 11.40
C TYR A 87 2.74 24.16 12.62
N TYR A 88 2.30 23.71 13.80
CA TYR A 88 2.34 24.56 15.00
C TYR A 88 3.73 24.63 15.65
N HIS A 89 4.49 23.53 15.70
CA HIS A 89 5.78 23.47 16.40
C HIS A 89 7.01 23.57 15.49
N GLY A 90 6.88 23.32 14.18
CA GLY A 90 7.97 23.46 13.21
C GLY A 90 7.97 24.82 12.51
N LEU A 91 6.80 25.29 12.07
CA LEU A 91 6.71 26.54 11.30
C LEU A 91 6.53 27.79 12.18
N ASN A 92 5.81 27.69 13.30
CA ASN A 92 5.54 28.85 14.17
C ASN A 92 6.49 28.97 15.39
N SER A 93 7.35 27.98 15.67
CA SER A 93 8.28 28.05 16.83
C SER A 93 9.58 28.79 16.55
N ILE A 94 9.88 29.10 15.28
CA ILE A 94 11.03 29.94 14.93
C ILE A 94 10.71 31.36 15.37
N THR A 95 11.18 31.73 16.55
CA THR A 95 11.07 33.06 17.15
C THR A 95 11.65 34.11 16.19
N GLY A 96 10.77 34.82 15.49
CA GLY A 96 11.14 35.81 14.46
C GLY A 96 10.67 35.50 13.04
N ALA A 97 10.06 34.35 12.77
CA ALA A 97 9.35 34.13 11.52
C ALA A 97 8.20 35.14 11.36
N PRO A 98 7.98 35.73 10.15
CA PRO A 98 6.84 36.62 9.93
C PRO A 98 5.53 35.91 10.26
N LYS A 99 4.64 36.59 11.02
CA LYS A 99 3.25 36.13 11.24
C LYS A 99 2.47 35.94 9.93
N GLU A 100 2.95 36.56 8.86
CA GLU A 100 2.48 36.42 7.48
C GLU A 100 3.34 35.39 6.72
N LEU A 101 3.28 34.14 7.14
CA LEU A 101 3.73 33.01 6.33
C LEU A 101 2.78 32.87 5.13
N ILE A 102 3.20 33.36 3.96
CA ILE A 102 2.47 33.16 2.70
C ILE A 102 2.25 31.66 2.47
N ILE A 103 1.04 31.28 2.06
CA ILE A 103 0.62 29.89 1.79
C ILE A 103 1.65 29.07 1.00
N HIS A 104 2.27 29.68 -0.02
CA HIS A 104 3.35 29.09 -0.81
C HIS A 104 4.50 28.56 0.08
N ASN A 105 4.99 29.37 1.02
CA ASN A 105 6.13 29.02 1.87
C ASN A 105 5.78 27.88 2.85
N ILE A 106 4.53 27.87 3.34
CA ILE A 106 4.00 26.78 4.16
C ILE A 106 4.01 25.48 3.35
N VAL A 107 3.49 25.51 2.12
CA VAL A 107 3.48 24.36 1.20
C VAL A 107 4.89 23.88 0.90
N THR A 108 5.84 24.76 0.57
CA THR A 108 7.24 24.39 0.33
C THR A 108 7.88 23.71 1.54
N LYS A 109 7.65 24.23 2.76
CA LYS A 109 8.21 23.63 3.98
C LYS A 109 7.55 22.28 4.31
N MET A 110 6.25 22.13 4.08
CA MET A 110 5.55 20.85 4.21
C MET A 110 6.06 19.81 3.20
N LEU A 111 6.28 20.19 1.94
CA LEU A 111 6.89 19.31 0.93
C LEU A 111 8.30 18.86 1.36
N LEU A 112 9.15 19.77 1.81
CA LEU A 112 10.50 19.43 2.28
C LEU A 112 10.51 18.51 3.51
N GLN A 113 9.51 18.61 4.38
CA GLN A 113 9.42 17.78 5.58
C GLN A 113 8.85 16.38 5.32
N PHE A 114 7.85 16.26 4.43
CA PHE A 114 7.06 15.03 4.26
C PHE A 114 7.17 14.36 2.88
N GLU A 115 7.58 15.08 1.82
CA GLU A 115 7.70 14.60 0.43
C GLU A 115 9.06 15.00 -0.20
N ASN A 116 10.17 14.87 0.53
CA ASN A 116 11.51 15.18 -0.02
C ASN A 116 12.14 14.01 -0.81
N ASP A 117 13.15 14.34 -1.62
CA ASP A 117 13.82 13.38 -2.52
C ASP A 117 14.56 12.24 -1.80
N GLU A 118 14.91 12.39 -0.53
CA GLU A 118 15.50 11.31 0.26
C GLU A 118 14.43 10.31 0.71
N LEU A 119 13.29 10.81 1.23
CA LEU A 119 12.12 9.99 1.53
C LEU A 119 11.60 9.27 0.28
N HIS A 120 11.54 9.97 -0.87
CA HIS A 120 11.19 9.37 -2.15
C HIS A 120 12.17 8.28 -2.59
N ARG A 121 13.49 8.50 -2.49
CA ARG A 121 14.51 7.48 -2.81
C ARG A 121 14.46 6.29 -1.85
N ALA A 122 14.24 6.52 -0.57
CA ALA A 122 14.06 5.46 0.43
C ALA A 122 12.78 4.65 0.17
N ALA A 123 11.68 5.31 -0.18
CA ALA A 123 10.43 4.66 -0.58
C ALA A 123 10.60 3.85 -1.88
N LEU A 124 11.31 4.37 -2.89
CA LEU A 124 11.61 3.66 -4.12
C LEU A 124 12.54 2.45 -3.89
N THR A 125 13.51 2.59 -2.99
CA THR A 125 14.39 1.48 -2.55
C THR A 125 13.56 0.37 -1.91
N ASN A 126 12.70 0.72 -0.96
CA ASN A 126 11.78 -0.21 -0.33
C ASN A 126 10.83 -0.85 -1.35
N TRP A 127 10.25 -0.06 -2.26
CA TRP A 127 9.43 -0.54 -3.36
C TRP A 127 10.18 -1.61 -4.16
N ASN A 128 11.39 -1.32 -4.66
CA ASN A 128 12.18 -2.25 -5.45
C ASN A 128 12.44 -3.57 -4.71
N PHE A 129 12.88 -3.54 -3.45
CA PHE A 129 13.18 -4.75 -2.67
C PHE A 129 11.95 -5.51 -2.11
N ARG A 130 10.72 -4.97 -2.22
CA ARG A 130 9.50 -5.72 -1.86
C ARG A 130 9.18 -6.77 -2.93
N THR A 131 9.32 -8.02 -2.53
CA THR A 131 8.94 -9.23 -3.26
C THR A 131 8.21 -10.19 -2.31
N LEU A 132 7.47 -11.17 -2.83
CA LEU A 132 6.80 -12.17 -2.00
C LEU A 132 7.81 -12.98 -1.15
N GLN A 133 8.95 -13.34 -1.73
CA GLN A 133 10.09 -13.99 -1.05
C GLN A 133 10.65 -13.12 0.10
N SER A 134 10.76 -11.80 -0.10
CA SER A 134 11.28 -10.84 0.90
C SER A 134 10.33 -10.63 2.10
N ILE A 135 9.07 -11.04 1.97
CA ILE A 135 8.09 -11.09 3.06
C ILE A 135 8.16 -12.47 3.73
N GLN A 136 8.16 -13.56 2.95
CA GLN A 136 8.31 -14.94 3.44
C GLN A 136 9.59 -15.18 4.26
N SER A 137 10.67 -14.45 3.99
CA SER A 137 11.93 -14.59 4.76
C SER A 137 11.96 -13.82 6.08
N LYS A 138 10.95 -12.99 6.37
CA LYS A 138 10.88 -12.16 7.58
C LYS A 138 9.87 -12.64 8.61
N GLU A 139 8.94 -13.48 8.20
CA GLU A 139 7.87 -14.04 9.02
C GLU A 139 7.68 -15.51 8.58
N SER A 140 7.64 -16.46 9.52
CA SER A 140 7.59 -17.90 9.21
C SER A 140 6.20 -18.54 9.34
N ASP A 141 5.26 -17.86 10.00
CA ASP A 141 4.10 -18.51 10.62
C ASP A 141 2.77 -18.31 9.85
N LYS A 142 2.83 -17.69 8.67
CA LYS A 142 1.67 -17.37 7.82
C LYS A 142 1.69 -18.19 6.52
N THR A 143 0.53 -18.25 5.85
CA THR A 143 0.41 -18.93 4.55
C THR A 143 0.93 -18.05 3.40
N ILE A 144 1.19 -18.64 2.22
CA ILE A 144 1.60 -17.93 1.00
C ILE A 144 0.52 -16.92 0.59
N PHE A 145 -0.76 -17.28 0.72
CA PHE A 145 -1.89 -16.37 0.52
C PHE A 145 -1.83 -15.15 1.46
N GLN A 146 -1.55 -15.38 2.75
CA GLN A 146 -1.43 -14.28 3.72
C GLN A 146 -0.23 -13.36 3.44
N TYR A 147 0.92 -13.93 3.03
CA TYR A 147 2.06 -13.11 2.58
C TYR A 147 1.75 -12.31 1.32
N PHE A 148 0.92 -12.83 0.40
CA PHE A 148 0.48 -12.11 -0.78
C PHE A 148 -0.46 -10.94 -0.46
N GLU A 149 -1.44 -11.12 0.43
CA GLU A 149 -2.28 -9.99 0.88
C GLU A 149 -1.47 -8.91 1.60
N LEU A 150 -0.46 -9.30 2.39
CA LEU A 150 0.49 -8.37 3.01
C LEU A 150 1.34 -7.64 1.94
N LEU A 151 1.80 -8.33 0.90
CA LEU A 151 2.52 -7.74 -0.24
C LEU A 151 1.66 -6.70 -0.96
N VAL A 152 0.42 -7.05 -1.30
CA VAL A 152 -0.53 -6.14 -1.98
C VAL A 152 -0.81 -4.90 -1.13
N THR A 153 -0.95 -5.06 0.19
CA THR A 153 -1.17 -3.96 1.13
C THR A 153 0.05 -3.04 1.21
N GLN A 154 1.25 -3.60 1.41
CA GLN A 154 2.49 -2.81 1.48
C GLN A 154 2.85 -2.11 0.16
N ILE A 155 2.57 -2.73 -1.00
CA ILE A 155 2.72 -2.07 -2.31
C ILE A 155 1.76 -0.87 -2.42
N ARG A 156 0.50 -1.01 -1.98
CA ARG A 156 -0.47 0.11 -1.98
C ARG A 156 0.00 1.27 -1.10
N GLU A 157 0.51 0.99 0.10
CA GLU A 157 1.05 2.01 1.01
C GLU A 157 2.30 2.69 0.44
N LEU A 158 3.25 1.93 -0.09
CA LEU A 158 4.48 2.46 -0.69
C LEU A 158 4.21 3.28 -1.96
N ARG A 159 3.15 2.97 -2.72
CA ARG A 159 2.74 3.76 -3.90
C ARG A 159 2.50 5.23 -3.55
N HIS A 160 1.97 5.52 -2.37
CA HIS A 160 1.73 6.91 -1.94
C HIS A 160 3.00 7.63 -1.47
N LYS A 161 4.11 6.90 -1.28
CA LYS A 161 5.41 7.42 -0.82
C LYS A 161 6.47 7.52 -1.93
N ILE A 162 6.20 7.02 -3.13
CA ILE A 162 7.04 7.23 -4.34
C ILE A 162 6.53 8.44 -5.15
N LEU A 163 7.35 8.94 -6.08
CA LEU A 163 6.99 10.09 -6.94
C LEU A 163 5.70 9.84 -7.72
N GLU A 164 4.89 10.89 -7.92
CA GLU A 164 3.61 10.83 -8.65
C GLU A 164 3.74 10.20 -10.05
N SER A 165 4.83 10.49 -10.77
CA SER A 165 5.14 9.90 -12.08
C SER A 165 5.24 8.37 -12.08
N MET A 166 5.48 7.76 -10.92
CA MET A 166 5.57 6.29 -10.75
C MET A 166 4.29 5.65 -10.19
N ARG A 167 3.24 6.44 -9.91
CA ARG A 167 1.98 5.94 -9.31
C ARG A 167 0.99 5.34 -10.31
N ASN A 168 1.29 5.41 -11.61
CA ASN A 168 0.45 4.87 -12.69
C ASN A 168 0.14 3.37 -12.49
N LYS A 169 -1.10 2.96 -12.81
CA LYS A 169 -1.59 1.59 -12.73
C LYS A 169 -0.67 0.59 -13.44
N ASP A 170 -0.10 0.95 -14.58
CA ASP A 170 0.80 0.07 -15.35
C ASP A 170 2.13 -0.20 -14.63
N ILE A 171 2.66 0.80 -13.91
CA ILE A 171 3.88 0.68 -13.11
C ILE A 171 3.60 -0.17 -11.86
N VAL A 172 2.46 0.05 -11.21
CA VAL A 172 1.97 -0.77 -10.08
C VAL A 172 1.74 -2.22 -10.51
N PHE A 173 1.18 -2.45 -11.71
CA PHE A 173 0.98 -3.74 -12.33
C PHE A 173 2.30 -4.47 -12.59
N ASN A 174 3.21 -3.84 -13.34
CA ASN A 174 4.53 -4.41 -13.63
C ASN A 174 5.30 -4.70 -12.34
N LYS A 175 5.17 -3.86 -11.31
CA LYS A 175 5.74 -4.15 -9.99
C LYS A 175 5.14 -5.39 -9.34
N LEU A 176 3.82 -5.56 -9.34
CA LEU A 176 3.19 -6.74 -8.73
C LEU A 176 3.64 -8.04 -9.42
N ILE A 177 3.72 -8.01 -10.76
CA ILE A 177 4.28 -9.10 -11.57
C ILE A 177 5.72 -9.41 -11.13
N GLN A 178 6.62 -8.42 -11.14
CA GLN A 178 8.03 -8.58 -10.70
C GLN A 178 8.15 -9.08 -9.26
N ALA A 179 7.33 -8.57 -8.34
CA ALA A 179 7.32 -8.97 -6.94
C ALA A 179 6.91 -10.43 -6.72
N CYS A 180 6.19 -11.02 -7.67
CA CYS A 180 5.73 -12.41 -7.64
C CYS A 180 6.62 -13.39 -8.43
N GLN A 181 7.50 -12.92 -9.33
CA GLN A 181 8.31 -13.76 -10.23
C GLN A 181 9.16 -14.83 -9.53
N GLY A 182 9.66 -14.55 -8.32
CA GLY A 182 10.45 -15.52 -7.55
C GLY A 182 9.64 -16.64 -6.88
N SER A 183 8.31 -16.57 -6.87
CA SER A 183 7.48 -17.57 -6.18
C SER A 183 6.93 -18.62 -7.16
N PRO A 184 7.20 -19.93 -6.95
CA PRO A 184 6.63 -20.99 -7.78
C PRO A 184 5.09 -20.99 -7.74
N SER A 185 4.48 -20.56 -6.62
CA SER A 185 3.03 -20.45 -6.45
C SER A 185 2.36 -19.45 -7.40
N CYS A 186 3.12 -18.47 -7.90
CA CYS A 186 2.61 -17.45 -8.82
C CYS A 186 2.86 -17.79 -10.29
N SER A 187 3.74 -18.75 -10.60
CA SER A 187 4.25 -19.06 -11.95
C SER A 187 3.14 -19.16 -13.02
N ILE A 188 2.08 -19.92 -12.74
CA ILE A 188 0.94 -20.13 -13.64
C ILE A 188 0.20 -18.81 -13.92
N ALA A 189 -0.09 -18.01 -12.89
CA ALA A 189 -0.78 -16.74 -13.04
C ALA A 189 0.02 -15.72 -13.87
N LEU A 190 1.35 -15.74 -13.74
CA LEU A 190 2.25 -14.85 -14.46
C LEU A 190 2.40 -15.26 -15.94
N ALA A 191 2.39 -16.56 -16.23
CA ALA A 191 2.46 -17.08 -17.61
C ALA A 191 1.23 -16.75 -18.47
N LEU A 192 0.08 -16.51 -17.84
CA LEU A 192 -1.20 -16.22 -18.52
C LEU A 192 -1.38 -14.75 -18.95
N SER A 193 -0.42 -13.85 -18.67
CA SER A 193 -0.46 -12.41 -18.99
C SER A 193 -1.84 -11.74 -18.78
N PRO A 194 -2.32 -11.65 -17.53
CA PRO A 194 -3.62 -11.07 -17.21
C PRO A 194 -3.77 -9.62 -17.74
N PRO A 195 -4.93 -9.26 -18.33
CA PRO A 195 -5.07 -8.00 -19.09
C PRO A 195 -5.27 -6.74 -18.23
N SER A 196 -5.35 -6.86 -16.90
CA SER A 196 -5.42 -5.71 -15.98
C SER A 196 -4.88 -6.07 -14.60
N LEU A 197 -4.63 -5.06 -13.77
CA LEU A 197 -4.19 -5.21 -12.37
C LEU A 197 -5.20 -5.96 -11.50
N GLU A 198 -6.48 -5.66 -11.66
CA GLU A 198 -7.56 -6.30 -10.93
C GLU A 198 -7.63 -7.78 -11.28
N ASN A 199 -7.55 -8.11 -12.58
CA ASN A 199 -7.56 -9.49 -13.07
C ASN A 199 -6.29 -10.26 -12.66
N ALA A 200 -5.12 -9.61 -12.62
CA ALA A 200 -3.89 -10.22 -12.15
C ALA A 200 -3.94 -10.57 -10.67
N VAL A 201 -4.42 -9.67 -9.81
CA VAL A 201 -4.57 -9.92 -8.37
C VAL A 201 -5.50 -11.13 -8.13
N VAL A 202 -6.62 -11.21 -8.85
CA VAL A 202 -7.54 -12.36 -8.75
C VAL A 202 -6.92 -13.67 -9.26
N SER A 203 -6.24 -13.63 -10.41
CA SER A 203 -5.56 -14.79 -10.98
C SER A 203 -4.45 -15.33 -10.07
N ILE A 204 -3.60 -14.44 -9.53
CA ILE A 204 -2.51 -14.79 -8.61
C ILE A 204 -3.07 -15.41 -7.33
N ARG A 205 -4.13 -14.83 -6.72
CA ARG A 205 -4.81 -15.42 -5.55
C ARG A 205 -5.28 -16.84 -5.80
N SER A 206 -5.97 -17.06 -6.93
CA SER A 206 -6.47 -18.39 -7.32
C SER A 206 -5.33 -19.41 -7.48
N CYS A 207 -4.25 -19.02 -8.16
CA CYS A 207 -3.09 -19.88 -8.34
C CYS A 207 -2.36 -20.19 -7.02
N ILE A 208 -2.25 -19.22 -6.10
CA ILE A 208 -1.67 -19.43 -4.77
C ILE A 208 -2.51 -20.43 -3.96
N VAL A 209 -3.84 -20.28 -3.92
CA VAL A 209 -4.73 -21.22 -3.19
C VAL A 209 -4.62 -22.64 -3.76
N ASN A 210 -4.63 -22.78 -5.09
CA ASN A 210 -4.44 -24.08 -5.74
C ASN A 210 -3.05 -24.67 -5.46
N TYR A 211 -2.00 -23.84 -5.40
CA TYR A 211 -0.64 -24.26 -5.08
C TYR A 211 -0.52 -24.73 -3.62
N GLU A 212 -1.10 -24.00 -2.66
CA GLU A 212 -1.16 -24.37 -1.24
C GLU A 212 -1.90 -25.70 -1.05
N PHE A 213 -3.03 -25.90 -1.74
CA PHE A 213 -3.77 -27.16 -1.71
C PHE A 213 -2.95 -28.34 -2.28
N ALA A 214 -2.16 -28.11 -3.33
CA ALA A 214 -1.28 -29.12 -3.91
C ALA A 214 0.01 -29.38 -3.10
N HIS A 215 0.41 -28.45 -2.21
CA HIS A 215 1.64 -28.52 -1.42
C HIS A 215 1.38 -28.24 0.07
N PRO A 216 0.59 -29.08 0.77
CA PRO A 216 0.33 -28.89 2.19
C PRO A 216 1.62 -28.99 3.00
N THR A 217 1.91 -27.95 3.79
CA THR A 217 3.04 -27.94 4.73
C THR A 217 2.77 -28.91 5.88
N GLN A 218 3.70 -29.85 6.08
CA GLN A 218 3.63 -31.04 6.96
C GLN A 218 2.86 -32.25 6.40
N THR A 219 3.53 -32.98 5.49
CA THR A 219 3.29 -34.41 5.32
C THR A 219 3.89 -35.20 6.49
N PHE A 220 3.05 -35.59 7.45
CA PHE A 220 3.36 -36.76 8.29
C PHE A 220 3.31 -38.02 7.40
N TYR A 221 4.41 -38.30 6.70
CA TYR A 221 4.65 -39.62 6.12
C TYR A 221 4.84 -40.64 7.25
N VAL A 222 3.74 -41.17 7.77
CA VAL A 222 3.75 -42.47 8.44
C VAL A 222 4.03 -43.52 7.39
N ASP A 223 5.32 -43.83 7.25
CA ASP A 223 5.80 -44.95 6.46
C ASP A 223 5.09 -46.24 6.91
N ARG A 224 4.21 -46.75 6.03
CA ARG A 224 3.49 -48.01 6.23
C ARG A 224 4.23 -49.20 5.63
N THR A 225 5.53 -49.09 5.34
CA THR A 225 6.32 -50.25 4.95
C THR A 225 6.59 -51.18 6.14
N PHE A 226 6.18 -52.43 5.97
CA PHE A 226 6.80 -53.62 6.57
C PHE A 226 7.08 -53.65 8.08
N ARG A 227 6.02 -53.61 8.89
CA ARG A 227 6.00 -54.31 10.20
C ARG A 227 5.21 -55.63 10.14
N ASN A 228 5.75 -56.60 9.39
CA ASN A 228 5.43 -58.01 9.66
C ASN A 228 6.59 -58.94 9.30
N SER A 229 7.70 -58.80 10.04
CA SER A 229 8.70 -59.86 10.18
C SER A 229 8.65 -60.37 11.61
N SER A 230 8.39 -61.68 11.73
CA SER A 230 8.67 -62.57 12.86
C SER A 230 8.44 -62.08 14.30
N ASN A 231 7.51 -62.74 15.01
CA ASN A 231 7.87 -63.87 15.89
C ASN A 231 6.78 -64.13 16.95
N ARG A 232 6.02 -65.22 16.80
CA ARG A 232 5.34 -65.98 17.87
C ARG A 232 4.81 -67.30 17.30
N GLY A 233 5.37 -68.42 17.76
CA GLY A 233 4.87 -69.77 17.43
C GLY A 233 3.53 -70.09 18.12
N PRO A 234 2.98 -71.29 17.90
CA PRO A 234 3.49 -72.42 18.67
C PRO A 234 3.69 -73.74 17.89
N ARG A 235 4.51 -74.63 18.44
CA ARG A 235 4.65 -76.05 18.04
C ARG A 235 3.81 -76.94 18.97
N TYR A 236 2.85 -77.68 18.41
CA TYR A 236 2.33 -79.00 18.81
C TYR A 236 1.42 -79.46 17.65
N GLY A 237 1.31 -80.71 17.19
CA GLY A 237 2.04 -81.95 17.48
C GLY A 237 1.26 -83.15 16.88
N GLY A 238 1.89 -83.94 16.00
CA GLY A 238 1.47 -85.28 15.55
C GLY A 238 0.07 -85.50 14.93
N SER A 239 0.02 -86.03 13.69
CA SER A 239 -0.34 -87.45 13.47
C SER A 239 -0.20 -87.86 11.99
N SER A 240 -0.19 -89.17 11.74
CA SER A 240 0.11 -89.86 10.48
C SER A 240 -1.09 -90.18 9.61
N GLY A 241 -0.92 -90.25 8.28
CA GLY A 241 -1.75 -91.10 7.42
C GLY A 241 -1.80 -90.72 5.92
N GLY A 242 -1.70 -91.71 5.02
CA GLY A 242 -2.27 -91.64 3.66
C GLY A 242 -1.31 -91.46 2.46
N ARG A 243 -0.99 -92.58 1.79
CA ARG A 243 -0.52 -92.71 0.38
C ARG A 243 -1.73 -93.12 -0.50
N PRO A 244 -1.65 -93.26 -1.84
CA PRO A 244 -0.82 -92.62 -2.88
C PRO A 244 -1.66 -92.32 -4.18
N THR A 245 -1.03 -92.41 -5.37
CA THR A 245 -1.54 -92.27 -6.77
C THR A 245 -1.72 -90.82 -7.27
N GLU A 246 -1.44 -90.46 -8.53
CA GLU A 246 -1.27 -91.26 -9.77
C GLU A 246 -0.03 -90.86 -10.62
N ARG A 247 0.23 -91.55 -11.74
CA ARG A 247 1.50 -91.59 -12.49
C ARG A 247 1.30 -91.55 -14.02
N GLN A 248 1.91 -90.58 -14.72
CA GLN A 248 2.27 -90.60 -16.16
C GLN A 248 3.53 -89.68 -16.31
N GLN A 249 4.71 -90.09 -16.82
CA GLN A 249 5.08 -90.56 -18.18
C GLN A 249 4.74 -89.53 -19.28
N ILE A 250 5.52 -89.20 -20.32
CA ILE A 250 6.85 -89.58 -20.89
C ILE A 250 7.26 -88.36 -21.80
N SER A 251 8.50 -87.99 -22.16
CA SER A 251 9.81 -88.65 -22.31
C SER A 251 10.99 -87.67 -22.02
N GLY A 252 12.24 -88.05 -22.39
CA GLY A 252 13.29 -87.10 -22.79
C GLY A 252 14.41 -87.82 -23.57
N GLN A 253 14.94 -87.23 -24.67
CA GLN A 253 16.14 -87.72 -25.37
C GLN A 253 16.84 -86.64 -26.22
N LYS A 254 18.18 -86.56 -26.08
CA LYS A 254 19.15 -85.92 -27.00
C LYS A 254 19.75 -87.03 -27.90
N PRO A 255 20.20 -86.74 -29.14
CA PRO A 255 21.60 -86.33 -29.43
C PRO A 255 21.70 -85.28 -30.58
N ARG A 256 22.83 -84.83 -31.16
CA ARG A 256 24.25 -84.57 -30.82
C ARG A 256 25.03 -84.52 -32.17
N ILE A 257 25.74 -83.42 -32.46
CA ILE A 257 26.77 -83.17 -33.52
C ILE A 257 26.43 -83.38 -35.02
N GLN A 258 26.77 -82.39 -35.86
CA GLN A 258 27.81 -82.38 -36.92
C GLN A 258 27.81 -81.01 -37.62
N GLY A 259 28.93 -80.41 -38.02
CA GLY A 259 30.34 -80.80 -37.86
C GLY A 259 31.27 -79.60 -38.05
#